data_AF-A0A2R9SUH0-F1
#
_entry.id   AF-A0A2R9SUH0-F1
#
_cell.length_a   1.000
_cell.length_b   1.000
_cell.length_c   1.000
_cell.angle_alpha   90.00
_cell.angle_beta   90.00
_cell.angle_gamma   90.00
#
_symmetry.space_group_name_H-M   'P 1'
#
loop_
_entity.id
_entity.type
_entity.pdbx_description
1 polymer ?
#
loop_
_entity_poly.entity_id
_entity_poly.type
_entity_poly.pdbx_seq_one_letter_code
_entity_poly.pdbx_strand_id
1 'polypeptide(L)'
;MRGWERTESIQQLYTLFEGTKIYVDSVLMKECSLFNNALNMQDKTPIYSWNESIKRSLVHALQLRGYSKKTIKAYCSQVHRFHTFEQQQNNWMGHENMIQSYSLHLLHRKCSHSYVNQALSVIKFYAHKVLLHEETVSYVRPKKEKKLPNVLSMNEVMLILKALHNLKHRAILYLTYSSGLRVGEVVRLKTQDIYVIHSPHIYWKVELTFASFKCCSVIKVCAPPKGTHM
;
A
#
# COMPACT_ATOMS: atom_id res chain seq x y z
N MET A 1 47.29 44.41 -18.67
CA MET A 1 46.20 43.43 -18.56
C MET A 1 46.48 42.60 -17.30
N ARG A 2 45.85 42.95 -16.17
CA ARG A 2 46.06 42.22 -14.89
C ARG A 2 45.26 40.92 -14.94
N GLY A 3 45.95 39.80 -14.74
CA GLY A 3 45.34 38.49 -14.70
C GLY A 3 44.29 38.44 -13.60
N TRP A 4 43.07 38.08 -13.97
CA TRP A 4 42.01 37.77 -13.03
C TRP A 4 42.37 36.43 -12.39
N GLU A 5 42.96 36.47 -11.20
CA GLU A 5 43.17 35.25 -10.40
C GLU A 5 41.80 34.73 -9.96
N ARG A 6 41.28 33.78 -10.75
CA ARG A 6 39.92 33.20 -10.67
C ARG A 6 39.49 32.80 -9.26
N THR A 7 40.44 32.48 -8.37
CA THR A 7 40.18 31.98 -7.01
C THR A 7 39.67 33.04 -6.05
N GLU A 8 40.17 34.28 -6.10
CA GLU A 8 39.76 35.34 -5.15
C GLU A 8 38.32 35.79 -5.38
N SER A 9 37.93 35.94 -6.66
CA SER A 9 36.58 36.36 -7.04
C SER A 9 35.52 35.29 -6.71
N ILE A 10 35.90 34.01 -6.73
CA ILE A 10 35.01 32.90 -6.38
C ILE A 10 34.80 32.84 -4.87
N GLN A 11 35.84 33.09 -4.06
CA GLN A 11 35.67 33.18 -2.61
C GLN A 11 34.74 34.33 -2.21
N GLN A 12 34.90 35.50 -2.84
CA GLN A 12 33.98 36.63 -2.64
C GLN A 12 32.54 36.30 -3.03
N LEU A 13 32.35 35.51 -4.09
CA LEU A 13 31.04 35.01 -4.52
C LEU A 13 30.43 34.08 -3.45
N TYR A 14 31.22 33.16 -2.89
CA TYR A 14 30.74 32.31 -1.79
C TYR A 14 30.33 33.12 -0.56
N THR A 15 31.11 34.12 -0.16
CA THR A 15 30.79 34.98 0.99
C THR A 15 29.53 35.82 0.75
N LEU A 16 29.27 36.24 -0.49
CA LEU A 16 28.09 37.04 -0.84
C LEU A 16 26.77 36.25 -0.76
N PHE A 17 26.84 34.92 -0.88
CA PHE A 17 25.67 34.04 -0.98
C PHE A 17 25.55 33.04 0.19
N GLU A 18 26.32 33.22 1.27
CA GLU A 18 26.16 32.42 2.50
C GLU A 18 24.71 32.48 3.00
N GLY A 19 24.04 31.32 3.04
CA GLY A 19 22.65 31.18 3.48
C GLY A 19 21.60 31.05 2.37
N THR A 20 21.99 31.14 1.09
CA THR A 20 21.08 30.91 -0.06
C THR A 20 21.38 29.58 -0.76
N LYS A 21 20.34 28.80 -1.10
CA LYS A 21 20.49 27.58 -1.92
C LYS A 21 20.75 27.99 -3.37
N ILE A 22 22.01 27.92 -3.79
CA ILE A 22 22.39 28.13 -5.19
C ILE A 22 22.15 26.83 -5.96
N TYR A 23 21.37 26.89 -7.03
CA TYR A 23 21.20 25.80 -7.99
C TYR A 23 22.09 26.07 -9.21
N VAL A 24 23.07 25.20 -9.43
CA VAL A 24 23.98 25.30 -10.58
C VAL A 24 23.53 24.31 -11.64
N ASP A 25 23.41 24.79 -12.88
CA ASP A 25 23.01 23.97 -14.03
C ASP A 25 23.99 22.80 -14.25
N SER A 26 23.44 21.64 -14.58
CA SER A 26 24.15 20.40 -14.90
C SER A 26 25.26 20.53 -15.93
N VAL A 27 25.15 21.51 -16.85
CA VAL A 27 26.18 21.77 -17.87
C VAL A 27 27.41 22.44 -17.24
N LEU A 28 27.19 23.38 -16.32
CA LEU A 28 28.25 24.14 -15.62
C LEU A 28 28.99 23.28 -14.60
N MET A 29 28.36 22.23 -14.08
CA MET A 29 28.97 21.24 -13.18
C MET A 29 30.16 20.49 -13.80
N LYS A 30 30.15 20.28 -15.13
CA LYS A 30 31.21 19.50 -15.82
C LYS A 30 32.50 20.28 -16.04
N GLU A 31 32.42 21.60 -16.06
CA GLU A 31 33.55 22.46 -16.45
C GLU A 31 34.38 22.98 -15.27
N CYS A 32 33.92 22.76 -14.03
CA CYS A 32 34.52 23.42 -12.87
C CYS A 32 35.01 22.41 -11.81
N SER A 33 36.33 22.16 -11.80
CA SER A 33 37.00 21.30 -10.81
C SER A 33 36.87 21.79 -9.36
N LEU A 34 36.59 23.08 -9.16
CA LEU A 34 36.40 23.71 -7.84
C LEU A 34 35.07 23.28 -7.18
N PHE A 35 34.00 23.06 -7.95
CA PHE A 35 32.72 22.56 -7.43
C PHE A 35 32.76 21.06 -7.11
N ASN A 36 33.57 20.28 -7.84
CA ASN A 36 33.73 18.86 -7.54
C ASN A 36 34.25 18.62 -6.11
N ASN A 37 35.15 19.45 -5.60
CA ASN A 37 35.69 19.27 -4.25
C ASN A 37 34.77 19.80 -3.13
N ALA A 38 33.97 20.84 -3.40
CA ALA A 38 32.97 21.34 -2.45
C ALA A 38 31.71 20.44 -2.36
N LEU A 39 31.37 19.73 -3.45
CA LEU A 39 30.25 18.78 -3.51
C LEU A 39 30.63 17.35 -3.06
N ASN A 40 31.92 17.01 -3.02
CA ASN A 40 32.41 15.78 -2.39
C ASN A 40 32.18 15.72 -0.86
N MET A 41 31.65 16.79 -0.25
CA MET A 41 31.10 16.78 1.12
C MET A 41 29.57 16.73 1.17
N GLN A 42 28.88 16.74 0.02
CA GLN A 42 27.41 16.65 -0.09
C GLN A 42 26.90 15.31 -0.66
N ASP A 43 27.78 14.44 -1.15
CA ASP A 43 27.47 13.02 -1.43
C ASP A 43 27.60 12.10 -0.20
N LYS A 44 27.38 12.65 1.00
CA LYS A 44 27.18 11.83 2.20
C LYS A 44 25.69 11.64 2.41
N THR A 45 25.13 10.62 1.74
CA THR A 45 23.89 9.90 2.08
C THR A 45 22.68 10.77 2.46
N PRO A 46 21.55 10.75 1.73
CA PRO A 46 20.30 11.06 2.40
C PRO A 46 20.03 9.88 3.35
N ILE A 47 20.56 9.95 4.57
CA ILE A 47 20.12 9.11 5.68
C ILE A 47 18.70 9.57 6.00
N TYR A 48 17.73 9.19 5.16
CA TYR A 48 16.35 9.10 5.60
C TYR A 48 16.28 7.90 6.55
N SER A 49 16.91 8.03 7.72
CA SER A 49 16.57 7.24 8.89
C SER A 49 15.06 7.33 9.00
N TRP A 50 14.39 6.18 8.98
CA TRP A 50 12.95 6.11 9.25
C TRP A 50 12.69 6.69 10.64
N ASN A 51 12.49 8.00 10.66
CA ASN A 51 12.33 8.79 11.88
C ASN A 51 10.84 9.07 12.11
N GLU A 52 10.50 9.42 13.34
CA GLU A 52 9.10 9.63 13.71
C GLU A 52 8.45 10.81 12.94
N SER A 53 9.24 11.77 12.45
CA SER A 53 8.73 12.89 11.65
C SER A 53 8.24 12.47 10.27
N ILE A 54 9.03 11.68 9.55
CA ILE A 54 8.70 11.15 8.22
C ILE A 54 7.51 10.19 8.31
N LYS A 55 7.52 9.33 9.33
CA LYS A 55 6.42 8.43 9.63
C LYS A 55 5.12 9.18 9.87
N ARG A 56 5.14 10.25 10.68
CA ARG A 56 3.98 11.13 10.89
C ARG A 56 3.50 11.76 9.60
N SER A 57 4.42 12.26 8.78
CA SER A 57 4.09 12.86 7.47
C SER A 57 3.42 11.85 6.53
N LEU A 58 3.93 10.62 6.46
CA LEU A 58 3.28 9.53 5.71
C LEU A 58 1.89 9.22 6.24
N VAL A 59 1.73 9.12 7.57
CA VAL A 59 0.44 8.85 8.22
C VAL A 59 -0.57 9.95 7.89
N HIS A 60 -0.20 11.23 8.02
CA HIS A 60 -1.06 12.36 7.67
C HIS A 60 -1.45 12.34 6.20
N ALA A 61 -0.49 12.11 5.30
CA ALA A 61 -0.75 12.03 3.85
C ALA A 61 -1.74 10.90 3.50
N LEU A 62 -1.75 9.79 4.25
CA LEU A 62 -2.68 8.69 4.08
C LEU A 62 -4.03 8.97 4.74
N GLN A 63 -4.06 9.62 5.91
CA GLN A 63 -5.30 10.01 6.59
C GLN A 63 -6.09 11.03 5.78
N LEU A 64 -5.43 12.05 5.22
CA LEU A 64 -6.04 13.06 4.36
C LEU A 64 -6.71 12.46 3.12
N ARG A 65 -6.27 11.28 2.69
CA ARG A 65 -6.85 10.52 1.56
C ARG A 65 -7.92 9.52 1.98
N GLY A 66 -8.28 9.46 3.25
CA GLY A 66 -9.32 8.56 3.76
C GLY A 66 -8.91 7.09 3.83
N TYR A 67 -7.61 6.77 3.87
CA TYR A 67 -7.17 5.38 4.01
C TYR A 67 -7.51 4.81 5.38
N SER A 68 -7.91 3.54 5.41
CA SER A 68 -8.21 2.83 6.67
C SER A 68 -6.96 2.68 7.54
N LYS A 69 -7.15 2.57 8.87
CA LYS A 69 -6.06 2.29 9.83
C LYS A 69 -5.21 1.07 9.45
N LYS A 70 -5.87 0.01 8.92
CA LYS A 70 -5.19 -1.21 8.47
C LYS A 70 -4.28 -0.92 7.27
N THR A 71 -4.77 -0.12 6.31
CA THR A 71 -3.98 0.28 5.15
C THR A 71 -2.80 1.18 5.55
N ILE A 72 -3.01 2.13 6.47
CA ILE A 72 -1.94 2.99 6.99
C ILE A 72 -0.83 2.17 7.63
N LYS A 73 -1.19 1.20 8.50
CA LYS A 73 -0.22 0.30 9.12
C LYS A 73 0.56 -0.52 8.09
N ALA A 74 -0.13 -1.04 7.07
CA ALA A 74 0.52 -1.78 5.99
C ALA A 74 1.51 -0.92 5.20
N TYR A 75 1.14 0.32 4.87
CA TYR A 75 2.03 1.26 4.18
C TYR A 75 3.27 1.58 5.01
N CYS A 76 3.09 1.95 6.28
CA CYS A 76 4.21 2.24 7.19
C CYS A 76 5.15 1.05 7.32
N SER A 77 4.61 -0.17 7.42
CA SER A 77 5.42 -1.39 7.50
C SER A 77 6.22 -1.65 6.22
N GLN A 78 5.67 -1.37 5.04
CA GLN A 78 6.39 -1.54 3.77
C GLN A 78 7.50 -0.50 3.61
N VAL A 79 7.23 0.76 3.95
CA VAL A 79 8.26 1.82 3.91
C VAL A 79 9.39 1.50 4.89
N HIS A 80 9.07 1.06 6.11
CA HIS A 80 10.08 0.64 7.07
C HIS A 80 10.95 -0.51 6.55
N ARG A 81 10.35 -1.54 5.93
CA ARG A 81 11.09 -2.66 5.33
C ARG A 81 12.01 -2.23 4.19
N PHE A 82 11.58 -1.25 3.40
CA PHE A 82 12.41 -0.67 2.35
C PHE A 82 13.63 0.04 2.93
N HIS A 83 13.44 0.89 3.95
CA HIS A 83 14.55 1.57 4.65
C HIS A 83 15.52 0.59 5.32
N THR A 84 15.02 -0.49 5.92
CA THR A 84 15.89 -1.54 6.47
C THR A 84 16.74 -2.20 5.39
N PHE A 85 16.17 -2.43 4.20
CA PHE A 85 16.93 -2.97 3.07
C PHE A 85 17.97 -1.97 2.55
N GLU A 86 17.59 -0.70 2.44
CA GLU A 86 18.49 0.38 2.02
C GLU A 86 19.71 0.50 2.94
N GLN A 87 19.51 0.43 4.26
CA GLN A 87 20.59 0.43 5.26
C GLN A 87 21.54 -0.77 5.16
N GLN A 88 21.06 -1.90 4.62
CA GLN A 88 21.89 -3.09 4.41
C GLN A 88 22.72 -3.01 3.12
N GLN A 89 22.38 -2.10 2.21
CA GLN A 89 23.16 -1.87 1.00
C GLN A 89 24.31 -0.91 1.32
N ASN A 90 25.54 -1.43 1.35
CA ASN A 90 26.74 -0.66 1.67
C ASN A 90 27.11 0.40 0.61
N ASN A 91 26.48 0.36 -0.58
CA ASN A 91 26.75 1.30 -1.66
C ASN A 91 25.45 1.95 -2.13
N TRP A 92 25.44 3.28 -2.16
CA TRP A 92 24.32 4.04 -2.71
C TRP A 92 24.36 3.96 -4.24
N MET A 93 23.31 3.39 -4.84
CA MET A 93 23.23 3.17 -6.29
C MET A 93 22.23 4.10 -7.00
N GLY A 94 21.71 5.12 -6.30
CA GLY A 94 20.61 5.98 -6.76
C GLY A 94 19.22 5.38 -6.49
N HIS A 95 18.19 6.23 -6.52
CA HIS A 95 16.83 5.85 -6.12
C HIS A 95 16.20 4.77 -7.01
N GLU A 96 16.38 4.85 -8.33
CA GLU A 96 15.81 3.88 -9.25
C GLU A 96 16.41 2.48 -9.06
N ASN A 97 17.73 2.39 -9.06
CA ASN A 97 18.44 1.13 -8.86
C ASN A 97 18.12 0.53 -7.49
N MET A 98 18.03 1.35 -6.44
CA MET A 98 17.63 0.87 -5.10
C MET A 98 16.24 0.20 -5.11
N ILE A 99 15.26 0.81 -5.82
CA ILE A 99 13.91 0.25 -5.94
C ILE A 99 13.93 -1.06 -6.76
N GLN A 100 14.72 -1.12 -7.83
CA GLN A 100 14.87 -2.35 -8.62
C GLN A 100 15.55 -3.47 -7.83
N SER A 101 16.64 -3.17 -7.13
CA SER A 101 17.33 -4.11 -6.24
C SER A 101 16.43 -4.60 -5.12
N TYR A 102 15.59 -3.73 -4.56
CA TYR A 102 14.59 -4.13 -3.56
C TYR A 102 13.53 -5.07 -4.17
N SER A 103 13.03 -4.77 -5.37
CA SER A 103 12.10 -5.65 -6.09
C SER A 103 12.71 -7.05 -6.31
N LEU A 104 13.96 -7.11 -6.79
CA LEU A 104 14.69 -8.36 -6.97
C LEU A 104 14.90 -9.11 -5.65
N HIS A 105 15.26 -8.40 -4.58
CA HIS A 105 15.37 -8.97 -3.24
C HIS A 105 14.07 -9.64 -2.79
N LEU A 106 12.92 -8.98 -3.00
CA LEU A 106 11.62 -9.57 -2.65
C LEU A 106 11.28 -10.81 -3.49
N LEU A 107 11.64 -10.81 -4.78
CA LEU A 107 11.46 -11.96 -5.67
C LEU A 107 12.37 -13.14 -5.25
N HIS A 108 13.63 -12.88 -4.90
CA HIS A 108 14.55 -13.90 -4.38
C HIS A 108 14.05 -14.51 -3.07
N ARG A 109 13.35 -13.73 -2.25
CA ARG A 109 12.64 -14.22 -1.06
C ARG A 109 11.34 -14.98 -1.35
N LYS A 110 11.07 -15.30 -2.62
CA LYS A 110 9.86 -16.02 -3.08
C LYS A 110 8.55 -15.32 -2.69
N CYS A 111 8.57 -13.99 -2.55
CA CYS A 111 7.35 -13.24 -2.33
C CYS A 111 6.48 -13.22 -3.60
N SER A 112 5.15 -13.25 -3.44
CA SER A 112 4.24 -13.21 -4.60
C SER A 112 4.37 -11.91 -5.39
N HIS A 113 4.14 -11.96 -6.71
CA HIS A 113 4.13 -10.76 -7.56
C HIS A 113 3.13 -9.70 -7.08
N SER A 114 2.02 -10.11 -6.47
CA SER A 114 1.04 -9.19 -5.87
C SER A 114 1.65 -8.42 -4.69
N TYR A 115 2.38 -9.11 -3.82
CA TYR A 115 3.07 -8.51 -2.69
C TYR A 115 4.15 -7.52 -3.16
N VAL A 116 4.98 -7.90 -4.14
CA VAL A 116 6.01 -7.01 -4.69
C VAL A 116 5.39 -5.76 -5.32
N ASN A 117 4.34 -5.93 -6.12
CA ASN A 117 3.60 -4.80 -6.71
C ASN A 117 2.98 -3.88 -5.65
N GLN A 118 2.50 -4.44 -4.54
CA GLN A 118 2.01 -3.64 -3.41
C GLN A 118 3.14 -2.83 -2.78
N ALA A 119 4.28 -3.46 -2.49
CA ALA A 119 5.45 -2.77 -1.91
C ALA A 119 5.93 -1.63 -2.81
N LEU A 120 6.09 -1.88 -4.12
CA LEU A 120 6.48 -0.86 -5.10
C LEU A 120 5.49 0.30 -5.19
N SER A 121 4.19 0.02 -5.08
CA SER A 121 3.17 1.07 -5.09
C SER A 121 3.23 1.94 -3.83
N VAL A 122 3.53 1.34 -2.67
CA VAL A 122 3.76 2.09 -1.43
C VAL A 122 5.01 2.96 -1.53
N ILE A 123 6.12 2.42 -2.05
CA ILE A 123 7.38 3.16 -2.20
C ILE A 123 7.20 4.33 -3.17
N LYS A 124 6.50 4.13 -4.30
CA LYS A 124 6.16 5.21 -5.23
C LYS A 124 5.31 6.28 -4.58
N PHE A 125 4.30 5.90 -3.79
CA PHE A 125 3.49 6.84 -3.04
C PHE A 125 4.34 7.65 -2.06
N TYR A 126 5.21 6.99 -1.31
CA TYR A 126 6.12 7.62 -0.35
C TYR A 126 7.08 8.61 -1.02
N ALA A 127 7.76 8.20 -2.09
CA ALA A 127 8.68 9.06 -2.82
C ALA A 127 8.00 10.32 -3.39
N HIS A 128 6.85 10.15 -4.06
CA HIS A 128 6.17 11.26 -4.70
C HIS A 128 5.44 12.17 -3.69
N LYS A 129 4.78 11.60 -2.67
CA LYS A 129 3.84 12.36 -1.83
C LYS A 129 4.41 12.78 -0.48
N VAL A 130 5.51 12.15 -0.02
CA VAL A 130 6.14 12.49 1.25
C VAL A 130 7.50 13.13 1.01
N LEU A 131 8.31 12.57 0.10
CA LEU A 131 9.64 13.12 -0.21
C LEU A 131 9.63 14.20 -1.30
N LEU A 132 8.46 14.46 -1.92
CA LEU A 132 8.27 15.44 -2.99
C LEU A 132 9.27 15.28 -4.15
N HIS A 133 9.65 14.03 -4.45
CA HIS A 133 10.53 13.78 -5.58
C HIS A 133 9.74 13.90 -6.88
N GLU A 134 10.18 14.79 -7.77
CA GLU A 134 9.51 15.09 -9.06
C GLU A 134 9.73 14.01 -10.12
N GLU A 135 10.76 13.19 -9.98
CA GLU A 135 11.08 12.17 -10.96
C GLU A 135 10.05 11.03 -10.96
N THR A 136 9.40 10.84 -12.11
CA THR A 136 8.64 9.63 -12.42
C THR A 136 9.60 8.46 -12.58
N VAL A 137 10.05 7.87 -11.47
CA VAL A 137 10.95 6.70 -11.50
C VAL A 137 10.30 5.58 -12.30
N SER A 138 10.94 5.21 -13.42
CA SER A 138 10.46 4.20 -14.35
C SER A 138 11.03 2.82 -14.00
N TYR A 139 10.60 2.25 -12.88
CA TYR A 139 11.04 0.90 -12.48
C TYR A 139 10.16 -0.22 -13.08
N VAL A 140 10.80 -1.34 -13.41
CA VAL A 140 10.14 -2.55 -13.94
C VAL A 140 9.27 -3.19 -12.86
N ARG A 141 8.01 -3.49 -13.20
CA ARG A 141 7.06 -4.17 -12.30
C ARG A 141 6.91 -5.65 -12.66
N PRO A 142 6.86 -6.56 -11.66
CA PRO A 142 6.54 -7.96 -11.92
C PRO A 142 5.17 -8.13 -12.58
N LYS A 143 5.10 -9.00 -13.59
CA LYS A 143 3.85 -9.28 -14.31
C LYS A 143 2.79 -9.79 -13.33
N LYS A 144 1.61 -9.17 -13.36
CA LYS A 144 0.49 -9.59 -12.50
C LYS A 144 0.03 -10.99 -12.94
N GLU A 145 0.22 -11.98 -12.08
CA GLU A 145 -0.30 -13.33 -12.29
C GLU A 145 -1.83 -13.29 -12.23
N LYS A 146 -2.49 -13.87 -13.23
CA LYS A 146 -3.94 -14.13 -13.22
C LYS A 146 -4.15 -15.59 -12.81
N LYS A 147 -4.49 -15.82 -11.54
CA LYS A 147 -4.89 -17.15 -11.06
C LYS A 147 -6.39 -17.29 -11.20
N LEU A 148 -6.85 -18.43 -11.73
CA LEU A 148 -8.26 -18.76 -11.71
C LEU A 148 -8.70 -18.93 -10.25
N PRO A 149 -9.87 -18.39 -9.85
CA PRO A 149 -10.39 -18.60 -8.51
C PRO A 149 -10.63 -20.10 -8.30
N ASN A 150 -10.13 -20.64 -7.20
CA ASN A 150 -10.49 -22.00 -6.79
C ASN A 150 -11.88 -21.94 -6.15
N VAL A 151 -12.89 -22.46 -6.86
CA VAL A 151 -14.29 -22.44 -6.42
C VAL A 151 -14.65 -23.82 -5.88
N LEU A 152 -15.23 -23.86 -4.69
CA LEU A 152 -15.70 -25.10 -4.08
C LEU A 152 -16.94 -25.62 -4.80
N SER A 153 -17.00 -26.93 -4.99
CA SER A 153 -18.20 -27.63 -5.44
C SER A 153 -19.28 -27.65 -4.35
N MET A 154 -20.54 -27.88 -4.77
CA MET A 154 -21.67 -27.95 -3.84
C MET A 154 -21.47 -29.01 -2.75
N ASN A 155 -20.90 -30.17 -3.11
CA ASN A 155 -20.65 -31.26 -2.17
C ASN A 155 -19.60 -30.87 -1.11
N GLU A 156 -18.52 -30.20 -1.51
CA GLU A 156 -17.49 -29.71 -0.59
C GLU A 156 -18.05 -28.68 0.39
N VAL A 157 -18.89 -27.75 -0.09
CA VAL A 157 -19.56 -26.78 0.78
C VAL A 157 -20.45 -27.49 1.81
N MET A 158 -21.22 -28.50 1.38
CA MET A 158 -22.08 -29.27 2.29
C MET A 158 -21.28 -30.03 3.35
N LEU A 159 -20.12 -30.58 2.99
CA LEU A 159 -19.24 -31.24 3.96
C LEU A 159 -18.72 -30.24 5.01
N ILE A 160 -18.30 -29.05 4.59
CA ILE A 160 -17.84 -27.99 5.50
C ILE A 160 -18.96 -27.57 6.46
N LEU A 161 -20.18 -27.37 5.95
CA LEU A 161 -21.33 -26.96 6.77
C LEU A 161 -21.75 -28.03 7.79
N LYS A 162 -21.66 -29.32 7.43
CA LYS A 162 -21.99 -30.44 8.31
C LYS A 162 -20.94 -30.69 9.40
N ALA A 163 -19.67 -30.40 9.13
CA ALA A 163 -18.57 -30.60 10.08
C ALA A 163 -18.59 -29.64 11.28
N LEU A 164 -19.39 -28.56 11.23
CA LEU A 164 -19.43 -27.55 12.28
C LEU A 164 -20.49 -27.84 13.35
N HIS A 165 -20.03 -28.10 14.58
CA HIS A 165 -20.89 -28.30 15.74
C HIS A 165 -21.37 -26.98 16.38
N ASN A 166 -20.58 -25.91 16.28
CA ASN A 166 -20.93 -24.62 16.86
C ASN A 166 -21.97 -23.89 16.00
N LEU A 167 -23.17 -23.69 16.56
CA LEU A 167 -24.31 -23.05 15.90
C LEU A 167 -23.96 -21.66 15.33
N LYS A 168 -23.14 -20.87 16.04
CA LYS A 168 -22.73 -19.53 15.61
C LYS A 168 -21.91 -19.58 14.32
N HIS A 169 -20.91 -20.45 14.26
CA HIS A 169 -20.06 -20.60 13.06
C HIS A 169 -20.86 -21.14 11.88
N ARG A 170 -21.76 -22.09 12.14
CA ARG A 170 -22.64 -22.65 11.12
C ARG A 170 -23.55 -21.58 10.53
N ALA A 171 -24.22 -20.78 11.36
CA ALA A 171 -25.07 -19.68 10.90
C ALA A 171 -24.30 -18.64 10.05
N ILE A 172 -23.09 -18.27 10.47
CA ILE A 172 -22.21 -17.36 9.71
C ILE A 172 -21.92 -17.91 8.31
N LEU A 173 -21.55 -19.19 8.19
CA LEU A 173 -21.25 -19.78 6.89
C LEU A 173 -22.49 -19.93 6.01
N TYR A 174 -23.63 -20.35 6.57
CA TYR A 174 -24.90 -20.40 5.82
C TYR A 174 -25.28 -19.03 5.29
N LEU A 175 -25.17 -17.99 6.11
CA LEU A 175 -25.47 -16.63 5.68
C LEU A 175 -24.51 -16.18 4.58
N THR A 176 -23.20 -16.37 4.79
CA THR A 176 -22.16 -16.02 3.81
C THR A 176 -22.41 -16.69 2.46
N TYR A 177 -22.74 -17.99 2.47
CA TYR A 177 -22.97 -18.78 1.27
C TYR A 177 -24.27 -18.38 0.55
N SER A 178 -25.37 -18.22 1.28
CA SER A 178 -26.69 -17.92 0.71
C SER A 178 -26.85 -16.47 0.24
N SER A 179 -26.24 -15.51 0.92
CA SER A 179 -26.37 -14.08 0.63
C SER A 179 -25.14 -13.47 -0.06
N GLY A 180 -24.05 -14.23 -0.19
CA GLY A 180 -22.82 -13.79 -0.86
C GLY A 180 -22.08 -12.66 -0.12
N LEU A 181 -22.34 -12.48 1.17
CA LEU A 181 -21.71 -11.42 1.97
C LEU A 181 -20.20 -11.64 2.10
N ARG A 182 -19.43 -10.54 2.04
CA ARG A 182 -18.00 -10.59 2.35
C ARG A 182 -17.79 -10.74 3.85
N VAL A 183 -16.67 -11.35 4.24
CA VAL A 183 -16.28 -11.53 5.65
C VAL A 183 -16.43 -10.25 6.49
N GLY A 184 -16.01 -9.10 5.94
CA GLY A 184 -16.14 -7.82 6.64
C GLY A 184 -17.58 -7.37 6.84
N GLU A 185 -18.48 -7.71 5.93
CA GLU A 185 -19.91 -7.39 6.01
C GLU A 185 -20.58 -8.28 7.06
N VAL A 186 -20.33 -9.60 7.03
CA VAL A 186 -20.91 -10.56 7.99
C VAL A 186 -20.48 -10.26 9.43
N VAL A 187 -19.22 -9.88 9.65
CA VAL A 187 -18.71 -9.55 10.99
C VAL A 187 -19.31 -8.25 11.54
N ARG A 188 -19.77 -7.34 10.68
CA ARG A 188 -20.41 -6.07 11.10
C ARG A 188 -21.93 -6.14 11.11
N LEU A 189 -22.51 -7.26 10.72
CA LEU A 189 -23.96 -7.45 10.66
C LEU A 189 -24.56 -7.35 12.07
N LYS A 190 -25.57 -6.50 12.20
CA LYS A 190 -26.34 -6.34 13.43
C LYS A 190 -27.69 -7.03 13.29
N THR A 191 -28.32 -7.36 14.42
CA THR A 191 -29.66 -7.96 14.45
C THR A 191 -30.70 -7.10 13.74
N GLN A 192 -30.58 -5.77 13.83
CA GLN A 192 -31.43 -4.80 13.13
C GLN A 192 -31.32 -4.84 11.59
N ASP A 193 -30.24 -5.40 11.04
CA ASP A 193 -30.01 -5.49 9.59
C ASP A 193 -30.71 -6.73 9.00
N ILE A 194 -31.28 -7.61 9.84
CA ILE A 194 -31.94 -8.85 9.47
C ILE A 194 -33.45 -8.65 9.55
N TYR A 195 -34.10 -8.62 8.38
CA TYR A 195 -35.56 -8.53 8.29
C TYR A 195 -36.15 -9.91 8.01
N VAL A 196 -36.96 -10.40 8.94
CA VAL A 196 -37.75 -11.62 8.73
C VAL A 196 -39.03 -11.22 8.01
N ILE A 197 -39.09 -11.52 6.71
CA ILE A 197 -40.32 -11.33 5.93
C ILE A 197 -41.25 -12.50 6.26
N HIS A 198 -42.26 -12.26 7.08
CA HIS A 198 -43.38 -13.20 7.24
C HIS A 198 -44.23 -13.14 5.98
N SER A 199 -44.04 -14.11 5.08
CA SER A 199 -44.96 -14.31 3.95
C SER A 199 -45.99 -15.36 4.35
N PRO A 200 -47.29 -15.01 4.46
CA PRO A 200 -48.34 -15.93 4.91
C PRO A 200 -48.63 -17.08 3.93
N HIS A 201 -47.99 -17.10 2.76
CA HIS A 201 -48.10 -18.17 1.77
C HIS A 201 -46.85 -19.05 1.63
N ILE A 202 -45.85 -18.89 2.52
CA ILE A 202 -44.63 -19.71 2.51
C ILE A 202 -44.61 -20.54 3.80
N TYR A 203 -45.12 -21.77 3.71
CA TYR A 203 -44.97 -22.78 4.76
C TYR A 203 -43.48 -23.12 4.90
N TRP A 204 -42.82 -22.57 5.91
CA TRP A 204 -41.49 -23.01 6.33
C TRP A 204 -41.61 -24.35 7.05
N LYS A 205 -41.69 -25.44 6.29
CA LYS A 205 -41.31 -26.74 6.83
C LYS A 205 -39.78 -26.74 6.93
N VAL A 206 -39.26 -26.42 8.10
CA VAL A 206 -37.83 -26.60 8.42
C VAL A 206 -37.59 -28.10 8.62
N GLU A 207 -37.77 -28.88 7.55
CA GLU A 207 -37.21 -30.22 7.47
C GLU A 207 -35.78 -30.08 6.97
N LEU A 208 -34.83 -30.53 7.80
CA LEU A 208 -33.39 -30.56 7.54
C LEU A 208 -33.01 -31.61 6.47
N THR A 209 -33.75 -31.65 5.35
CA THR A 209 -33.47 -32.51 4.20
C THR A 209 -33.37 -31.66 2.95
N PHE A 210 -32.12 -31.46 2.51
CA PHE A 210 -31.71 -30.68 1.35
C PHE A 210 -32.05 -31.40 0.02
N ALA A 211 -33.33 -31.68 -0.22
CA ALA A 211 -33.80 -32.19 -1.51
C ALA A 211 -34.72 -31.14 -2.14
N SER A 212 -34.24 -30.50 -3.21
CA SER A 212 -34.95 -29.50 -4.03
C SER A 212 -35.21 -28.13 -3.39
N PHE A 213 -34.18 -27.28 -3.35
CA PHE A 213 -34.37 -25.82 -3.32
C PHE A 213 -34.16 -25.24 -4.73
N LYS A 214 -35.23 -25.24 -5.54
CA LYS A 214 -35.49 -24.14 -6.48
C LYS A 214 -36.31 -23.10 -5.73
N CYS A 215 -35.66 -22.26 -4.93
CA CYS A 215 -36.28 -20.99 -4.52
C CYS A 215 -35.23 -20.05 -3.94
N CYS A 216 -34.91 -19.00 -4.70
CA CYS A 216 -34.30 -17.78 -4.17
C CYS A 216 -35.26 -17.17 -3.12
N SER A 217 -35.23 -17.69 -1.89
CA SER A 217 -35.85 -17.01 -0.75
C SER A 217 -34.80 -16.05 -0.22
N VAL A 218 -34.79 -14.85 -0.79
CA VAL A 218 -33.80 -13.80 -0.54
C VAL A 218 -33.90 -13.36 0.92
N ILE A 219 -32.93 -13.73 1.76
CA ILE A 219 -32.63 -12.96 2.97
C ILE A 219 -32.20 -11.58 2.48
N LYS A 220 -33.11 -10.61 2.53
CA LYS A 220 -32.85 -9.26 2.06
C LYS A 220 -32.10 -8.52 3.17
N VAL A 221 -30.77 -8.52 3.08
CA VAL A 221 -29.91 -7.68 3.93
C VAL A 221 -29.95 -6.27 3.35
N CYS A 222 -30.85 -5.44 3.89
CA CYS A 222 -30.92 -4.03 3.52
C CYS A 222 -29.78 -3.28 4.22
N ALA A 223 -28.89 -2.64 3.46
CA ALA A 223 -27.89 -1.76 4.04
C ALA A 223 -28.58 -0.52 4.66
N PRO A 224 -28.17 -0.07 5.87
CA PRO A 224 -28.72 1.15 6.44
C PRO A 224 -28.40 2.36 5.53
N PRO A 225 -29.33 3.33 5.39
CA PRO A 225 -29.06 4.54 4.63
C PRO A 225 -27.84 5.25 5.24
N LYS A 226 -26.86 5.58 4.41
CA LYS A 226 -25.72 6.40 4.83
C LYS A 226 -26.28 7.75 5.25
N GLY A 227 -26.22 8.04 6.54
CA GLY A 227 -26.53 9.37 7.05
C GLY A 227 -25.64 10.39 6.36
N THR A 228 -26.23 11.16 5.46
CA THR A 228 -25.70 12.45 5.03
C THR A 228 -25.74 13.33 6.28
N HIS A 229 -24.58 13.52 6.91
CA HIS A 229 -24.46 14.57 7.92
C HIS A 229 -24.64 15.92 7.20
N MET A 230 -25.61 16.69 7.68
CA MET A 230 -25.76 18.12 7.45
C MET A 230 -24.51 18.87 7.91
#